data_AF-A0A968BXE6-F1
#
_entry.id   AF-A0A968BXE6-F1
#
_cell.length_a   1.000
_cell.length_b   1.000
_cell.length_c   1.000
_cell.angle_alpha   90.00
_cell.angle_beta   90.00
_cell.angle_gamma   90.00
#
_symmetry.space_group_name_H-M   'P 1'
#
loop_
_entity.id
_entity.type
_entity.pdbx_description
1 polymer ?
#
loop_
_entity_poly.entity_id
_entity_poly.type
_entity_poly.pdbx_seq_one_letter_code
_entity_poly.pdbx_strand_id
1 'polypeptide(L)'
;MATRYMRAVHYRDCVFQDVYYACVNAYQGQIYDRCEFHGSGAPTALILAQASEGWVIARSCVFDGTGVSTTAIRVNAWCHGVIAENCTFYDFSGAAIDCETQLVVHNCIFKDCGYAFDVASPLTAAYVESDYNCFHGCTHIATVNGSDYTTLASWQALVDADSASPDANSLTDDPLLTDAANDDFSLMATSPCRYTGRGSGAVT
;
A
#
# COMPACT_ATOMS: atom_id res chain seq x y z
N MET A 1 18.22 -9.39 30.37
CA MET A 1 17.17 -9.15 29.35
C MET A 1 17.00 -10.42 28.54
N ALA A 2 15.82 -11.02 28.54
CA ALA A 2 15.55 -12.18 27.69
C ALA A 2 15.16 -11.66 26.29
N THR A 3 15.94 -12.02 25.27
CA THR A 3 15.62 -11.75 23.87
C THR A 3 14.36 -12.54 23.52
N ARG A 4 13.19 -11.89 23.50
CA ARG A 4 11.97 -12.50 22.97
C ARG A 4 12.08 -12.49 21.45
N TYR A 5 12.33 -13.65 20.85
CA TYR A 5 12.17 -13.83 19.41
C TYR A 5 10.68 -13.69 19.08
N MET A 6 10.27 -12.51 18.60
CA MET A 6 8.93 -12.35 18.03
C MET A 6 8.88 -13.12 16.71
N ARG A 7 7.97 -14.09 16.62
CA ARG A 7 7.68 -14.78 15.36
C ARG A 7 6.69 -13.93 14.59
N ALA A 8 7.02 -13.61 13.34
CA ALA A 8 6.04 -12.99 12.46
C ALA A 8 4.93 -14.00 12.14
N VAL A 9 3.70 -13.54 12.04
CA VAL A 9 2.59 -14.34 11.52
C VAL A 9 2.60 -14.21 10.00
N HIS A 10 2.51 -15.35 9.30
CA HIS A 10 2.57 -15.39 7.84
C HIS A 10 1.28 -16.00 7.29
N TYR A 11 0.52 -15.19 6.56
CA TYR A 11 -0.65 -15.59 5.78
C TYR A 11 -0.26 -15.70 4.31
N ARG A 12 -0.73 -16.75 3.64
CA ARG A 12 -0.38 -17.02 2.24
C ARG A 12 -1.58 -17.59 1.51
N ASP A 13 -1.86 -17.09 0.32
CA ASP A 13 -2.99 -17.54 -0.52
C ASP A 13 -4.35 -17.47 0.23
N CYS A 14 -4.52 -16.47 1.09
CA CYS A 14 -5.73 -16.29 1.91
C CYS A 14 -6.66 -15.26 1.28
N VAL A 15 -7.98 -15.48 1.40
CA VAL A 15 -9.00 -14.50 1.03
C VAL A 15 -9.71 -14.04 2.31
N PHE A 16 -9.71 -12.73 2.56
CA PHE A 16 -10.39 -12.09 3.67
C PHE A 16 -11.61 -11.34 3.15
N GLN A 17 -12.79 -11.91 3.36
CA GLN A 17 -14.06 -11.32 2.92
C GLN A 17 -14.79 -10.61 4.05
N ASP A 18 -15.62 -9.64 3.69
CA ASP A 18 -16.52 -8.92 4.60
C ASP A 18 -15.84 -8.31 5.83
N VAL A 19 -14.71 -7.63 5.59
CA VAL A 19 -13.94 -7.01 6.67
C VAL A 19 -14.67 -5.78 7.20
N TYR A 20 -15.49 -5.97 8.24
CA TYR A 20 -16.29 -4.90 8.87
C TYR A 20 -15.52 -4.05 9.89
N TYR A 21 -14.53 -4.64 10.55
CA TYR A 21 -13.64 -3.98 11.50
C TYR A 21 -12.28 -4.64 11.37
N ALA A 22 -11.21 -3.85 11.17
CA ALA A 22 -9.81 -4.26 11.04
C ALA A 22 -9.58 -5.78 11.07
N CYS A 23 -9.39 -6.40 9.90
CA CYS A 23 -9.37 -7.85 9.77
C CYS A 23 -8.30 -8.48 10.68
N VAL A 24 -7.18 -7.78 10.83
CA VAL A 24 -6.05 -8.26 11.61
C VAL A 24 -5.44 -7.11 12.40
N ASN A 25 -5.49 -7.24 13.73
CA ASN A 25 -4.68 -6.43 14.64
C ASN A 25 -3.27 -7.02 14.70
N ALA A 26 -2.32 -6.35 14.05
CA ALA A 26 -0.93 -6.74 14.10
C ALA A 26 -0.30 -6.26 15.41
N TYR A 27 -0.12 -7.16 16.39
CA TYR A 27 0.69 -6.89 17.59
C TYR A 27 2.14 -7.35 17.43
N GLN A 28 2.42 -8.10 16.38
CA GLN A 28 3.74 -8.58 15.96
C GLN A 28 3.86 -8.34 14.46
N GLY A 29 5.07 -8.50 13.90
CA GLY A 29 5.25 -8.43 12.45
C GLY A 29 4.33 -9.39 11.71
N GLN A 30 3.75 -8.95 10.60
CA GLN A 30 2.82 -9.74 9.81
C GLN A 30 3.23 -9.73 8.35
N ILE A 31 3.12 -10.89 7.72
CA ILE A 31 3.45 -11.09 6.31
C ILE A 31 2.21 -11.66 5.63
N TYR A 32 1.84 -11.05 4.52
CA TYR A 32 0.75 -11.46 3.64
C TYR A 32 1.34 -11.66 2.25
N ASP A 33 1.30 -12.89 1.74
CA ASP A 33 1.79 -13.20 0.40
C ASP A 33 0.66 -13.78 -0.45
N ARG A 34 0.31 -13.11 -1.55
CA ARG A 34 -0.79 -13.51 -2.46
C ARG A 34 -2.13 -13.65 -1.75
N CYS A 35 -2.42 -12.70 -0.87
CA CYS A 35 -3.71 -12.64 -0.18
C CYS A 35 -4.63 -11.62 -0.86
N GLU A 36 -5.93 -11.81 -0.70
CA GLU A 36 -6.96 -10.88 -1.16
C GLU A 36 -7.76 -10.35 0.01
N PHE A 37 -8.05 -9.06 0.02
CA PHE A 37 -8.83 -8.39 1.06
C PHE A 37 -9.99 -7.65 0.42
N HIS A 38 -11.20 -8.04 0.79
CA HIS A 38 -12.44 -7.49 0.27
C HIS A 38 -13.18 -6.77 1.41
N GLY A 39 -13.30 -5.45 1.29
CA GLY A 39 -13.98 -4.63 2.28
C GLY A 39 -15.50 -4.82 2.24
N SER A 40 -16.14 -4.77 3.40
CA SER A 40 -17.59 -4.52 3.45
C SER A 40 -17.96 -3.73 4.71
N GLY A 41 -19.00 -2.90 4.62
CA GLY A 41 -19.25 -1.89 5.66
C GLY A 41 -18.18 -0.79 5.67
N ALA A 42 -18.19 0.08 6.68
CA ALA A 42 -17.26 1.20 6.80
C ALA A 42 -16.11 0.89 7.79
N PRO A 43 -15.21 -0.08 7.50
CA PRO A 43 -14.06 -0.32 8.35
C PRO A 43 -13.12 0.88 8.28
N THR A 44 -12.43 1.15 9.39
CA THR A 44 -11.34 2.15 9.39
C THR A 44 -10.18 1.72 8.49
N ALA A 45 -9.87 0.41 8.44
CA ALA A 45 -8.86 -0.17 7.56
C ALA A 45 -9.09 -1.69 7.36
N LEU A 46 -8.60 -2.27 6.25
CA LEU A 46 -8.61 -3.73 6.05
C LEU A 46 -7.57 -4.43 6.94
N ILE A 47 -6.36 -3.88 7.01
CA ILE A 47 -5.30 -4.26 7.96
C ILE A 47 -5.04 -3.08 8.89
N LEU A 48 -5.03 -3.35 10.21
CA LEU A 48 -4.74 -2.34 11.23
C LEU A 48 -3.59 -2.81 12.12
N ALA A 49 -2.45 -2.15 12.02
CA ALA A 49 -1.33 -2.36 12.94
C ALA A 49 -1.31 -1.23 13.98
N GLN A 50 -1.58 -1.59 15.23
CA GLN A 50 -1.52 -0.68 16.38
C GLN A 50 -0.62 -1.27 17.46
N ALA A 51 0.37 -0.49 17.90
CA ALA A 51 1.31 -0.92 18.94
C ALA A 51 2.02 -2.26 18.62
N SER A 52 2.40 -2.45 17.35
CA SER A 52 3.16 -3.61 16.88
C SER A 52 4.64 -3.31 16.92
N GLU A 53 5.50 -4.12 17.52
CA GLU A 53 6.96 -3.94 17.34
C GLU A 53 7.47 -4.47 15.97
N GLY A 54 6.59 -4.65 14.99
CA GLY A 54 6.88 -5.31 13.73
C GLY A 54 6.48 -4.53 12.49
N TRP A 55 6.90 -5.06 11.34
CA TRP A 55 6.50 -4.61 10.01
C TRP A 55 5.21 -5.28 9.57
N VAL A 56 4.35 -4.55 8.86
CA VAL A 56 3.31 -5.14 8.01
C VAL A 56 3.91 -5.30 6.61
N ILE A 57 3.96 -6.53 6.11
CA ILE A 57 4.54 -6.83 4.80
C ILE A 57 3.44 -7.44 3.95
N ALA A 58 3.10 -6.81 2.83
CA ALA A 58 2.17 -7.33 1.84
C ALA A 58 2.91 -7.54 0.51
N ARG A 59 2.81 -8.74 -0.07
CA ARG A 59 3.41 -9.05 -1.38
C ARG A 59 2.43 -9.73 -2.29
N SER A 60 2.31 -9.24 -3.51
CA SER A 60 1.42 -9.83 -4.52
C SER A 60 -0.03 -9.91 -4.03
N CYS A 61 -0.45 -9.01 -3.14
CA CYS A 61 -1.78 -8.99 -2.56
C CYS A 61 -2.72 -8.07 -3.35
N VAL A 62 -4.01 -8.33 -3.24
CA VAL A 62 -5.07 -7.44 -3.74
C VAL A 62 -5.84 -6.89 -2.56
N PHE A 63 -6.05 -5.58 -2.57
CA PHE A 63 -6.89 -4.85 -1.63
C PHE A 63 -8.00 -4.18 -2.42
N ASP A 64 -9.22 -4.67 -2.24
CA ASP A 64 -10.43 -4.11 -2.83
C ASP A 64 -11.21 -3.31 -1.77
N GLY A 65 -11.27 -2.00 -2.01
CA GLY A 65 -11.98 -1.02 -1.20
C GLY A 65 -13.43 -0.81 -1.62
N THR A 66 -13.89 -1.46 -2.71
CA THR A 66 -15.28 -1.37 -3.16
C THR A 66 -16.22 -1.67 -1.99
N GLY A 67 -17.31 -0.93 -1.91
CA GLY A 67 -18.28 -1.10 -0.83
C GLY A 67 -18.24 0.07 0.13
N VAL A 68 -17.21 0.24 0.97
CA VAL A 68 -17.20 1.35 1.97
C VAL A 68 -15.87 1.54 2.76
N SER A 69 -14.73 0.96 2.34
CA SER A 69 -13.47 1.13 3.09
C SER A 69 -12.81 2.48 2.81
N THR A 70 -12.31 3.14 3.86
CA THR A 70 -11.48 4.34 3.71
C THR A 70 -10.01 4.01 3.48
N THR A 71 -9.53 2.86 3.97
CA THR A 71 -8.10 2.54 3.95
C THR A 71 -7.83 1.04 3.81
N ALA A 72 -6.80 0.66 3.06
CA ALA A 72 -6.40 -0.74 2.94
C ALA A 72 -5.53 -1.13 4.14
N ILE A 73 -4.39 -0.44 4.32
CA ILE A 73 -3.43 -0.72 5.38
C ILE A 73 -3.26 0.53 6.23
N ARG A 74 -3.55 0.41 7.52
CA ARG A 74 -3.27 1.45 8.50
C ARG A 74 -2.21 1.00 9.49
N VAL A 75 -1.13 1.76 9.59
CA VAL A 75 0.00 1.53 10.49
C VAL A 75 0.17 2.75 11.39
N ASN A 76 -0.25 2.64 12.64
CA ASN A 76 -0.16 3.73 13.61
C ASN A 76 1.25 3.83 14.22
N ALA A 77 1.47 4.90 15.01
CA ALA A 77 2.64 5.06 15.85
C ALA A 77 2.95 3.78 16.66
N TRP A 78 4.25 3.57 16.88
CA TRP A 78 4.86 2.39 17.53
C TRP A 78 4.97 1.15 16.66
N CYS A 79 4.47 1.16 15.42
CA CYS A 79 4.79 0.17 14.39
C CYS A 79 6.09 0.49 13.65
N HIS A 80 6.83 -0.51 13.18
CA HIS A 80 8.05 -0.23 12.40
C HIS A 80 7.73 0.42 11.06
N GLY A 81 6.69 -0.05 10.39
CA GLY A 81 6.26 0.48 9.10
C GLY A 81 5.50 -0.55 8.28
N VAL A 82 5.33 -0.23 7.01
CA VAL A 82 4.72 -1.09 6.00
C VAL A 82 5.64 -1.27 4.81
N ILE A 83 5.69 -2.50 4.31
CA ILE A 83 6.30 -2.88 3.03
C ILE A 83 5.19 -3.43 2.14
N ALA A 84 4.95 -2.81 0.99
CA ALA A 84 4.03 -3.31 -0.02
C ALA A 84 4.77 -3.53 -1.35
N GLU A 85 4.76 -4.76 -1.86
CA GLU A 85 5.48 -5.14 -3.08
C GLU A 85 4.57 -5.88 -4.05
N ASN A 86 4.43 -5.38 -5.28
CA ASN A 86 3.59 -6.01 -6.32
C ASN A 86 2.11 -6.14 -5.91
N CYS A 87 1.58 -5.20 -5.13
CA CYS A 87 0.19 -5.23 -4.67
C CYS A 87 -0.72 -4.36 -5.55
N THR A 88 -2.02 -4.68 -5.57
CA THR A 88 -3.06 -3.84 -6.19
C THR A 88 -3.96 -3.27 -5.10
N PHE A 89 -4.14 -1.95 -5.11
CA PHE A 89 -5.07 -1.21 -4.25
C PHE A 89 -6.12 -0.55 -5.13
N TYR A 90 -7.38 -0.93 -4.94
CA TYR A 90 -8.48 -0.52 -5.81
C TYR A 90 -9.64 0.10 -5.00
N ASP A 91 -10.13 1.26 -5.47
CA ASP A 91 -11.36 1.91 -5.01
C ASP A 91 -11.43 2.25 -3.51
N PHE A 92 -10.41 2.94 -2.99
CA PHE A 92 -10.41 3.44 -1.60
C PHE A 92 -10.82 4.90 -1.54
N SER A 93 -11.88 5.22 -0.80
CA SER A 93 -12.33 6.62 -0.64
C SER A 93 -11.37 7.51 0.16
N GLY A 94 -10.50 6.92 0.99
CA GLY A 94 -9.45 7.59 1.75
C GLY A 94 -8.05 7.23 1.25
N ALA A 95 -7.09 7.10 2.16
CA ALA A 95 -5.74 6.67 1.83
C ALA A 95 -5.67 5.15 1.68
N ALA A 96 -5.14 4.63 0.57
CA ALA A 96 -4.91 3.19 0.43
C ALA A 96 -3.95 2.69 1.51
N ILE A 97 -2.86 3.41 1.77
CA ILE A 97 -1.95 3.16 2.88
C ILE A 97 -1.87 4.41 3.77
N ASP A 98 -2.28 4.27 5.03
CA ASP A 98 -2.12 5.27 6.10
C ASP A 98 -0.98 4.79 7.02
N CYS A 99 0.13 5.52 7.08
CA CYS A 99 1.33 5.11 7.80
C CYS A 99 1.93 6.27 8.62
N GLU A 100 2.01 6.10 9.94
CA GLU A 100 2.62 7.10 10.83
C GLU A 100 4.15 6.92 10.99
N THR A 101 4.74 5.90 10.35
CA THR A 101 6.16 5.52 10.50
C THR A 101 6.89 5.33 9.16
N GLN A 102 7.42 4.13 8.85
CA GLN A 102 8.19 3.89 7.63
C GLN A 102 7.30 3.29 6.53
N LEU A 103 7.53 3.73 5.30
CA LEU A 103 6.76 3.31 4.12
C LEU A 103 7.74 2.85 3.03
N VAL A 104 7.60 1.61 2.58
CA VAL A 104 8.32 1.09 1.40
C VAL A 104 7.31 0.47 0.45
N VAL A 105 7.16 1.03 -0.74
CA VAL A 105 6.14 0.62 -1.70
C VAL A 105 6.74 0.49 -3.09
N HIS A 106 6.77 -0.74 -3.62
CA HIS A 106 7.32 -1.00 -4.94
C HIS A 106 6.38 -1.79 -5.82
N ASN A 107 6.40 -1.48 -7.12
CA ASN A 107 5.69 -2.24 -8.15
C ASN A 107 4.18 -2.37 -7.88
N CYS A 108 3.58 -1.44 -7.15
CA CYS A 108 2.17 -1.51 -6.79
C CYS A 108 1.30 -0.72 -7.76
N ILE A 109 0.04 -1.12 -7.88
CA ILE A 109 -1.00 -0.40 -8.61
C ILE A 109 -1.92 0.27 -7.60
N PHE A 110 -2.15 1.56 -7.77
CA PHE A 110 -3.14 2.33 -7.02
C PHE A 110 -4.16 2.87 -8.01
N LYS A 111 -5.39 2.37 -7.93
CA LYS A 111 -6.45 2.73 -8.85
C LYS A 111 -7.66 3.25 -8.08
N ASP A 112 -8.07 4.47 -8.42
CA ASP A 112 -9.27 5.15 -7.91
C ASP A 112 -9.26 5.35 -6.38
N CYS A 113 -8.10 5.73 -5.82
CA CYS A 113 -7.95 6.00 -4.38
C CYS A 113 -8.07 7.51 -4.05
N GLY A 114 -8.52 7.86 -2.84
CA GLY A 114 -8.41 9.24 -2.34
C GLY A 114 -6.95 9.68 -2.28
N TYR A 115 -6.13 8.91 -1.58
CA TYR A 115 -4.67 9.03 -1.54
C TYR A 115 -4.06 7.65 -1.82
N ALA A 116 -2.95 7.55 -2.56
CA ALA A 116 -2.20 6.30 -2.54
C ALA A 116 -1.52 6.12 -1.16
N PHE A 117 -0.95 7.20 -0.62
CA PHE A 117 -0.29 7.22 0.68
C PHE A 117 -0.74 8.41 1.53
N ASP A 118 -0.98 8.19 2.82
CA ASP A 118 -1.00 9.24 3.84
C ASP A 118 0.08 8.91 4.87
N VAL A 119 1.13 9.73 4.91
CA VAL A 119 2.28 9.56 5.79
C VAL A 119 2.30 10.67 6.82
N ALA A 120 1.66 10.41 7.97
CA ALA A 120 1.56 11.34 9.07
C ALA A 120 2.67 11.06 10.11
N SER A 121 3.88 11.60 9.92
CA SER A 121 4.92 11.46 10.95
C SER A 121 5.63 12.77 11.31
N PRO A 122 5.28 13.40 12.46
CA PRO A 122 6.11 14.45 13.04
C PRO A 122 7.46 13.93 13.57
N LEU A 123 7.74 12.62 13.45
CA LEU A 123 8.98 12.01 13.89
C LEU A 123 10.00 12.09 12.75
N THR A 124 11.14 12.68 13.05
CA THR A 124 12.29 12.99 12.18
C THR A 124 13.00 11.77 11.56
N ALA A 125 12.30 10.65 11.34
CA ALA A 125 12.85 9.40 10.80
C ALA A 125 11.82 8.56 10.01
N ALA A 126 10.74 9.16 9.49
CA ALA A 126 9.88 8.48 8.52
C ALA A 126 10.65 8.32 7.21
N TYR A 127 11.16 7.11 6.98
CA TYR A 127 11.73 6.70 5.71
C TYR A 127 10.59 6.39 4.75
N VAL A 128 10.56 7.07 3.60
CA VAL A 128 9.56 6.85 2.56
C VAL A 128 10.27 6.50 1.26
N GLU A 129 10.04 5.29 0.77
CA GLU A 129 10.48 4.82 -0.54
C GLU A 129 9.24 4.35 -1.30
N SER A 130 9.00 4.91 -2.48
CA SER A 130 7.82 4.62 -3.30
C SER A 130 8.19 4.71 -4.77
N ASP A 131 8.66 3.61 -5.34
CA ASP A 131 9.19 3.60 -6.71
C ASP A 131 8.55 2.53 -7.59
N TYR A 132 8.55 2.76 -8.90
CA TYR A 132 7.98 1.86 -9.91
C TYR A 132 6.50 1.52 -9.69
N ASN A 133 5.73 2.45 -9.13
CA ASN A 133 4.30 2.29 -8.92
C ASN A 133 3.48 2.82 -10.13
N CYS A 134 2.25 2.36 -10.27
CA CYS A 134 1.30 2.83 -11.26
C CYS A 134 0.12 3.48 -10.55
N PHE A 135 -0.06 4.79 -10.76
CA PHE A 135 -1.13 5.57 -10.16
C PHE A 135 -2.19 5.92 -11.21
N HIS A 136 -3.46 5.66 -10.93
CA HIS A 136 -4.55 6.03 -11.83
C HIS A 136 -5.79 6.44 -11.05
N GLY A 137 -6.41 7.55 -11.42
CA GLY A 137 -7.65 8.00 -10.77
C GLY A 137 -7.50 8.39 -9.30
N CYS A 138 -6.27 8.47 -8.77
CA CYS A 138 -6.04 8.92 -7.40
C CYS A 138 -6.24 10.43 -7.26
N THR A 139 -6.90 10.91 -6.20
CA THR A 139 -7.03 12.36 -5.96
C THR A 139 -5.68 12.97 -5.57
N HIS A 140 -4.89 12.23 -4.79
CA HIS A 140 -3.53 12.56 -4.42
C HIS A 140 -2.65 11.32 -4.55
N ILE A 141 -1.37 11.50 -4.89
CA ILE A 141 -0.39 10.42 -4.80
C ILE A 141 -0.02 10.23 -3.34
N ALA A 142 0.35 11.30 -2.66
CA ALA A 142 0.75 11.23 -1.26
C ALA A 142 0.31 12.47 -0.49
N THR A 143 0.11 12.30 0.81
CA THR A 143 0.26 13.37 1.80
C THR A 143 1.42 13.01 2.71
N VAL A 144 2.37 13.92 2.90
CA VAL A 144 3.49 13.71 3.84
C VAL A 144 3.53 14.89 4.79
N ASN A 145 3.35 14.61 6.08
CA ASN A 145 3.35 15.63 7.14
C ASN A 145 2.37 16.79 6.86
N GLY A 146 1.18 16.43 6.35
CA GLY A 146 0.12 17.38 6.01
C GLY A 146 0.37 18.19 4.74
N SER A 147 1.44 17.90 3.98
CA SER A 147 1.68 18.48 2.66
C SER A 147 1.21 17.52 1.58
N ASP A 148 0.33 17.99 0.71
CA ASP A 148 -0.28 17.18 -0.34
C ASP A 148 0.53 17.21 -1.65
N TYR A 149 0.70 16.03 -2.25
CA TYR A 149 1.34 15.81 -3.55
C TYR A 149 0.31 15.24 -4.52
N THR A 150 -0.38 16.14 -5.23
CA THR A 150 -1.49 15.81 -6.14
C THR A 150 -1.04 15.26 -7.50
N THR A 151 0.22 15.49 -7.89
CA THR A 151 0.74 15.08 -9.20
C THR A 151 2.01 14.25 -9.05
N LEU A 152 2.27 13.38 -10.03
CA LEU A 152 3.50 12.58 -10.05
C LEU A 152 4.74 13.46 -10.08
N ALA A 153 4.72 14.54 -10.86
CA ALA A 153 5.84 15.49 -10.91
C ALA A 153 6.12 16.13 -9.54
N SER A 154 5.09 16.49 -8.76
CA SER A 154 5.29 16.99 -7.39
C SER A 154 5.81 15.92 -6.44
N TRP A 155 5.34 14.68 -6.58
CA TRP A 155 5.78 13.56 -5.74
C TRP A 155 7.25 13.20 -6.00
N GLN A 156 7.63 13.08 -7.28
CA GLN A 156 9.00 12.81 -7.69
C GLN A 156 9.97 13.97 -7.42
N ALA A 157 9.45 15.18 -7.22
CA ALA A 157 10.24 16.34 -6.82
C ALA A 157 10.42 16.47 -5.30
N LEU A 158 9.76 15.62 -4.49
CA LEU A 158 10.00 15.57 -3.06
C LEU A 158 11.46 15.20 -2.83
N VAL A 159 12.12 15.94 -1.95
CA VAL A 159 13.46 15.63 -1.48
C VAL A 159 13.34 15.39 0.01
N ASP A 160 13.63 14.16 0.44
CA ASP A 160 13.59 13.81 1.85
C ASP A 160 14.84 14.27 2.61
N ALA A 161 14.94 13.90 3.90
CA ALA A 161 16.07 14.28 4.74
C ALA A 161 17.42 13.74 4.23
N ASP A 162 17.41 12.62 3.51
CA ASP A 162 18.59 11.98 2.92
C ASP A 162 18.88 12.50 1.50
N SER A 163 18.14 13.54 1.07
CA SER A 163 18.26 14.21 -0.22
C SER A 163 17.96 13.30 -1.43
N ALA A 164 17.22 12.21 -1.22
CA ALA A 164 16.73 11.35 -2.27
C ALA A 164 15.26 11.67 -2.55
N SER A 165 14.86 11.53 -3.82
CA SER A 165 13.44 11.47 -4.14
C SER A 165 12.91 10.09 -3.77
N PRO A 166 11.72 10.00 -3.14
CA PRO A 166 11.12 8.71 -2.83
C PRO A 166 10.74 7.93 -4.11
N ASP A 167 10.63 8.60 -5.26
CA ASP A 167 10.10 8.07 -6.51
C ASP A 167 10.87 8.62 -7.71
N ALA A 168 11.41 7.74 -8.55
CA ALA A 168 12.10 8.14 -9.78
C ALA A 168 11.46 7.53 -11.04
N ASN A 169 10.69 6.46 -10.91
CA ASN A 169 10.29 5.60 -12.02
C ASN A 169 8.80 5.25 -12.03
N SER A 170 8.00 5.71 -11.06
CA SER A 170 6.55 5.51 -11.14
C SER A 170 5.94 6.28 -12.32
N LEU A 171 4.69 5.94 -12.62
CA LEU A 171 3.94 6.54 -13.71
C LEU A 171 2.49 6.82 -13.31
N THR A 172 1.84 7.70 -14.07
CA THR A 172 0.40 7.97 -13.96
C THR A 172 -0.27 7.61 -15.28
N ASP A 173 -0.85 6.42 -15.35
CA ASP A 173 -1.54 5.89 -16.53
C ASP A 173 -2.51 4.79 -16.11
N ASP A 174 -3.50 4.47 -16.95
CA ASP A 174 -4.53 3.47 -16.62
C ASP A 174 -3.91 2.07 -16.55
N PRO A 175 -4.00 1.34 -15.42
CA PRO A 175 -3.52 -0.03 -15.36
C PRO A 175 -4.27 -0.97 -16.31
N LEU A 176 -5.43 -0.61 -16.86
CA LEU A 176 -6.26 -1.47 -17.71
C LEU A 176 -6.45 -2.84 -17.06
N LEU A 177 -7.07 -2.86 -15.88
CA LEU A 177 -7.45 -4.10 -15.21
C LEU A 177 -8.51 -4.84 -16.05
N THR A 178 -8.38 -6.16 -16.17
CA THR A 178 -9.22 -6.97 -17.08
C THR A 178 -10.71 -6.88 -16.73
N ASP A 179 -11.08 -7.08 -15.46
CA ASP A 179 -12.47 -7.00 -15.00
C ASP A 179 -12.54 -6.82 -13.47
N ALA A 180 -12.04 -5.69 -12.97
CA ALA A 180 -11.96 -5.41 -11.53
C ALA A 180 -13.33 -5.38 -10.83
N ALA A 181 -14.42 -5.14 -11.55
CA ALA A 181 -15.78 -5.18 -11.00
C ALA A 181 -16.27 -6.60 -10.68
N ASN A 182 -15.57 -7.63 -11.17
CA ASN A 182 -15.83 -9.04 -10.93
C ASN A 182 -14.59 -9.75 -10.36
N ASP A 183 -13.79 -9.04 -9.55
CA ASP A 183 -12.60 -9.53 -8.86
C ASP A 183 -11.42 -9.98 -9.77
N ASP A 184 -11.39 -9.59 -11.05
CA ASP A 184 -10.24 -9.83 -11.93
C ASP A 184 -9.34 -8.59 -12.04
N PHE A 185 -8.34 -8.57 -11.15
CA PHE A 185 -7.32 -7.53 -11.06
C PHE A 185 -6.09 -7.80 -11.94
N SER A 186 -6.15 -8.75 -12.87
CA SER A 186 -5.07 -8.97 -13.82
C SER A 186 -4.95 -7.77 -14.78
N LEU A 187 -3.72 -7.44 -15.19
CA LEU A 187 -3.52 -6.40 -16.21
C LEU A 187 -3.88 -6.93 -17.59
N MET A 188 -4.50 -6.12 -18.43
CA MET A 188 -4.61 -6.39 -19.87
C MET A 188 -3.23 -6.38 -20.55
N ALA A 189 -3.12 -7.03 -21.71
CA ALA A 189 -1.88 -7.09 -22.49
C ALA A 189 -1.33 -5.73 -22.92
N THR A 190 -2.23 -4.76 -23.11
CA THR A 190 -1.94 -3.40 -23.55
C THR A 190 -1.73 -2.43 -22.39
N SER A 191 -1.73 -2.92 -21.14
CA SER A 191 -1.57 -2.07 -19.97
C SER A 191 -0.21 -1.34 -20.01
N PRO A 192 -0.19 0.00 -19.90
CA PRO A 192 1.05 0.77 -19.76
C PRO A 192 1.78 0.48 -18.45
N CYS A 193 1.07 0.01 -17.42
CA CYS A 193 1.64 -0.40 -16.13
C CYS A 193 2.26 -1.80 -16.16
N ARG A 194 2.12 -2.53 -17.27
CA ARG A 194 2.74 -3.84 -17.44
C ARG A 194 4.24 -3.68 -17.73
N TYR A 195 5.05 -4.48 -17.04
CA TYR A 195 6.53 -4.50 -17.16
C TYR A 195 7.25 -3.22 -16.75
N THR A 196 6.61 -2.31 -16.03
CA THR A 196 7.26 -1.10 -15.51
C THR A 196 7.92 -1.33 -14.15
N GLY A 197 7.64 -2.46 -13.48
CA GLY A 197 8.23 -2.81 -12.18
C GLY A 197 9.74 -3.10 -12.21
N ARG A 198 10.39 -2.92 -11.05
CA ARG A 198 11.78 -3.32 -10.80
C ARG A 198 11.86 -4.76 -10.31
N GLY A 199 12.88 -5.48 -10.81
CA GLY A 199 13.11 -6.89 -10.50
C GLY A 199 12.52 -7.77 -11.60
N SER A 200 13.21 -8.86 -11.91
CA SER A 200 12.91 -9.74 -13.04
C SER A 200 11.48 -10.26 -13.02
N GLY A 201 10.57 -9.52 -13.65
CA GLY A 201 9.48 -10.12 -14.40
C GLY A 201 10.13 -11.02 -15.43
N ALA A 202 10.41 -12.26 -15.05
CA ALA A 202 10.69 -13.32 -15.99
C ALA A 202 9.42 -13.42 -16.82
N VAL A 203 9.47 -12.76 -17.98
CA VAL A 203 8.63 -13.04 -19.12
C VAL A 203 8.79 -14.53 -19.38
N THR A 204 7.76 -15.32 -19.06
CA THR A 204 7.55 -16.64 -19.64
C THR A 204 6.19 -16.62 -20.31
#